data_AF-A0A3R8YS20-F1
#
_entry.id   AF-A0A3R8YS20-F1
#
_cell.length_a   1.000
_cell.length_b   1.000
_cell.length_c   1.000
_cell.angle_alpha   90.00
_cell.angle_beta   90.00
_cell.angle_gamma   90.00
#
_symmetry.space_group_name_H-M   'P 1'
#
loop_
_entity.id
_entity.type
_entity.pdbx_description
1 polymer ?
#
loop_
_entity_poly.entity_id
_entity_poly.type
_entity_poly.pdbx_seq_one_letter_code
_entity_poly.pdbx_strand_id
1 'polypeptide(L)'
;MLRTDASLIATPTTYNAANRINEVWVEDEITASLALLKVLHTCQNKHAWTLLIAPDNVPNKSLLESGSVDTSKLLVIRKKHIYDLEYVLKSAISNGNFASVVLWKDFSSAKAIKEMQLPASDVIIHCFQGM
;
A
#
# COMPACT_ATOMS: atom_id res chain seq x y z
N MET A 1 -37.10 -14.62 -29.47
CA MET A 1 -36.33 -14.76 -28.22
C MET A 1 -34.89 -14.39 -28.51
N LEU A 2 -34.44 -13.19 -28.10
CA LEU A 2 -33.11 -12.67 -28.42
C LEU A 2 -32.15 -12.94 -27.26
N ARG A 3 -31.08 -13.69 -27.59
CA ARG A 3 -29.68 -13.69 -27.11
C ARG A 3 -29.35 -13.01 -25.77
N THR A 4 -28.47 -13.64 -24.99
CA THR A 4 -27.11 -13.12 -24.70
C THR A 4 -26.28 -14.22 -23.99
N ASP A 5 -25.38 -14.89 -24.72
CA ASP A 5 -24.26 -15.62 -24.12
C ASP A 5 -23.10 -14.64 -23.98
N ALA A 6 -22.88 -14.14 -22.76
CA ALA A 6 -21.73 -13.29 -22.45
C ALA A 6 -20.51 -14.19 -22.19
N SER A 7 -19.72 -14.46 -23.23
CA SER A 7 -18.37 -15.00 -23.06
C SER A 7 -17.43 -13.92 -22.54
N LEU A 8 -16.90 -14.10 -21.33
CA LEU A 8 -15.85 -13.28 -20.76
C LEU A 8 -14.53 -13.59 -21.50
N ILE A 9 -14.24 -12.82 -22.55
CA ILE A 9 -12.90 -12.78 -23.13
C ILE A 9 -12.03 -11.97 -22.16
N ALA A 10 -11.31 -12.67 -21.29
CA ALA A 10 -10.22 -12.05 -20.55
C ALA A 10 -9.17 -11.59 -21.56
N THR A 11 -9.01 -10.28 -21.70
CA THR A 11 -7.97 -9.69 -22.53
C THR A 11 -6.60 -10.09 -21.97
N PRO A 12 -5.59 -10.32 -22.83
CA PRO A 12 -4.23 -10.55 -22.35
C PRO A 12 -3.73 -9.22 -21.77
N THR A 13 -3.74 -9.10 -20.45
CA THR A 13 -3.15 -7.96 -19.75
C THR A 13 -1.67 -7.92 -20.11
N THR A 14 -1.24 -6.87 -20.78
CA THR A 14 0.18 -6.60 -21.05
C THR A 14 0.86 -6.23 -19.73
N TYR A 15 1.38 -7.23 -19.01
CA TYR A 15 2.09 -7.04 -17.75
C TYR A 15 3.48 -6.46 -18.02
N ASN A 16 3.62 -5.13 -18.01
CA ASN A 16 4.95 -4.50 -18.03
C ASN A 16 4.99 -3.14 -17.31
N ALA A 17 4.34 -3.06 -16.15
CA ALA A 17 4.77 -2.11 -15.11
C ALA A 17 5.23 -2.96 -13.92
N ALA A 18 6.56 -3.13 -13.78
CA ALA A 18 7.10 -3.77 -12.58
C ALA A 18 6.66 -2.96 -11.35
N ASN A 19 6.10 -3.62 -10.35
CA ASN A 19 5.61 -2.95 -9.15
C ASN A 19 6.72 -2.12 -8.50
N ARG A 20 6.41 -0.85 -8.20
CA ARG A 20 7.37 0.08 -7.60
C ARG A 20 7.47 -0.19 -6.10
N ILE A 21 8.52 -0.91 -5.72
CA ILE A 21 8.77 -1.30 -4.32
C ILE A 21 9.94 -0.47 -3.78
N ASN A 22 9.67 0.35 -2.78
CA ASN A 22 10.65 1.16 -2.07
C ASN A 22 10.99 0.50 -0.73
N GLU A 23 12.28 0.40 -0.44
CA GLU A 23 12.79 0.02 0.88
C GLU A 23 13.03 1.30 1.70
N VAL A 24 12.46 1.36 2.90
CA VAL A 24 12.54 2.52 3.79
C VAL A 24 13.16 2.06 5.12
N TRP A 25 14.44 2.36 5.30
CA TRP A 25 15.17 2.05 6.52
C TRP A 25 14.92 3.13 7.57
N VAL A 26 14.55 2.70 8.79
CA VAL A 26 14.20 3.57 9.90
C VAL A 26 14.94 3.11 11.16
N GLU A 27 15.65 4.03 11.81
CA GLU A 27 16.45 3.74 13.00
C GLU A 27 15.58 3.74 14.26
N ASP A 28 14.59 4.64 14.31
CA ASP A 28 13.74 4.87 15.47
C ASP A 28 12.29 5.21 15.08
N GLU A 29 11.43 5.43 16.09
CA GLU A 29 10.02 5.75 15.89
C GLU A 29 9.80 7.14 15.25
N ILE A 30 10.74 8.08 15.46
CA ILE A 30 10.66 9.44 14.93
C ILE A 30 10.91 9.41 13.43
N THR A 31 11.98 8.76 13.00
CA THR A 31 12.34 8.58 11.59
C THR A 31 11.27 7.80 10.84
N ALA A 32 10.67 6.77 11.46
CA ALA A 32 9.51 6.08 10.90
C ALA A 32 8.30 7.01 10.73
N SER A 33 8.00 7.83 11.73
CA SER A 33 6.90 8.79 11.68
C SER A 33 7.10 9.83 10.57
N LEU A 34 8.31 10.39 10.46
CA LEU A 34 8.64 11.37 9.41
C LEU A 34 8.60 10.78 8.01
N ALA A 35 9.13 9.56 7.84
CA ALA A 35 9.07 8.85 6.56
C ALA A 35 7.63 8.56 6.16
N LEU A 36 6.78 8.15 7.10
CA LEU A 36 5.36 7.95 6.85
C LEU A 36 4.68 9.26 6.42
N LEU A 37 4.90 10.36 7.14
CA LEU A 37 4.33 11.68 6.80
C LEU A 37 4.72 12.10 5.39
N LYS A 38 5.97 11.87 4.97
CA LYS A 38 6.44 12.15 3.61
C LYS A 38 5.67 11.34 2.56
N VAL A 39 5.42 10.05 2.81
CA VAL A 39 4.62 9.20 1.92
C VAL A 39 3.18 9.72 1.83
N LEU A 40 2.56 10.02 2.97
CA LEU A 40 1.18 10.51 3.03
C LEU A 40 1.01 11.85 2.31
N HIS A 41 1.92 12.80 2.53
CA HIS A 41 1.91 14.09 1.87
C HIS A 41 2.06 13.96 0.34
N THR A 42 2.91 13.04 -0.12
CA THR A 42 3.08 12.76 -1.56
C THR A 42 1.80 12.18 -2.18
N CYS A 43 1.00 11.46 -1.40
CA CYS A 43 -0.26 10.87 -1.84
C CYS A 43 -1.47 11.81 -1.74
N GLN A 44 -1.40 12.90 -0.96
CA GLN A 44 -2.57 13.75 -0.69
C GLN A 44 -3.18 14.36 -1.96
N ASN A 45 -2.33 14.69 -2.94
CA ASN A 45 -2.72 15.31 -4.21
C ASN A 45 -3.31 14.29 -5.20
N LYS A 46 -3.31 13.00 -4.86
CA LYS A 46 -3.95 11.94 -5.64
C LYS A 46 -5.38 11.74 -5.14
N HIS A 47 -6.28 11.42 -6.06
CA HIS A 47 -7.66 10.99 -5.74
C HIS A 47 -7.70 9.50 -5.38
N ALA A 48 -6.79 9.05 -4.51
CA ALA A 48 -6.66 7.65 -4.12
C ALA A 48 -6.20 7.54 -2.67
N TRP A 49 -6.51 6.41 -2.03
CA TRP A 49 -6.20 6.15 -0.63
C TRP A 49 -4.74 5.72 -0.43
N THR A 50 -4.23 5.92 0.78
CA THR A 50 -3.01 5.25 1.25
C THR A 50 -3.41 4.14 2.21
N LEU A 51 -2.90 2.93 1.95
CA LEU A 51 -3.12 1.77 2.81
C LEU A 51 -1.93 1.59 3.74
N LEU A 52 -2.16 1.66 5.05
CA LEU A 52 -1.17 1.39 6.08
C LEU A 52 -1.41 0.01 6.69
N ILE A 53 -0.44 -0.90 6.49
CA ILE A 53 -0.52 -2.30 6.87
C ILE A 53 0.34 -2.56 8.10
N ALA A 54 -0.27 -3.16 9.11
CA ALA A 54 0.35 -3.61 10.35
C ALA A 54 1.11 -2.54 11.16
N PRO A 55 0.62 -1.28 11.32
CA PRO A 55 1.30 -0.32 12.16
C PRO A 55 1.35 -0.79 13.62
N ASP A 56 2.52 -0.68 14.25
CA ASP A 56 2.70 -0.98 15.68
C ASP A 56 1.87 0.00 16.52
N ASN A 57 2.03 1.28 16.22
CA ASN A 57 1.21 2.37 16.72
C ASN A 57 0.57 3.10 15.54
N VAL A 58 -0.74 3.33 15.60
CA VAL A 58 -1.40 4.20 14.63
C VAL A 58 -0.84 5.62 14.84
N PRO A 59 -0.44 6.33 13.78
CA PRO A 59 0.08 7.68 13.91
C PRO A 59 -0.93 8.55 14.68
N ASN A 60 -0.46 9.28 15.69
CA ASN A 60 -1.34 10.12 16.49
C ASN A 60 -2.02 11.16 15.58
N LYS A 61 -3.31 11.39 15.79
CA LYS A 61 -4.11 12.37 15.04
C LYS A 61 -3.42 13.74 15.01
N SER A 62 -2.84 14.18 16.14
CA SER A 62 -2.11 15.44 16.23
C SER A 62 -0.87 15.49 15.32
N LEU A 63 -0.18 14.36 15.12
CA LEU A 63 0.95 14.27 14.21
C LEU A 63 0.49 14.40 12.75
N LEU A 64 -0.59 13.70 12.39
CA LEU A 64 -1.18 13.77 11.04
C LEU A 64 -1.71 15.18 10.72
N GLU A 65 -2.39 15.82 11.67
CA GLU A 65 -2.88 17.19 11.55
C GLU A 65 -1.73 18.21 11.45
N SER A 66 -0.68 18.05 12.25
CA SER A 66 0.51 18.91 12.17
C SER A 66 1.23 18.82 10.82
N GLY A 67 1.17 17.65 10.18
CA GLY A 67 1.74 17.41 8.85
C GLY A 67 0.84 17.86 7.70
N SER A 68 -0.30 18.52 7.98
CA SER A 68 -1.32 18.88 6.98
C SER A 68 -1.81 17.67 6.15
N VAL A 69 -1.81 16.48 6.75
CA VAL A 69 -2.21 15.25 6.05
C VAL A 69 -3.72 15.04 6.13
N ASP A 70 -4.34 14.82 4.97
CA ASP A 70 -5.75 14.43 4.89
C ASP A 70 -5.96 12.98 5.38
N THR A 71 -6.34 12.85 6.64
CA THR A 71 -6.61 11.54 7.27
C THR A 71 -7.82 10.81 6.69
N SER A 72 -8.70 11.49 5.94
CA SER A 72 -9.88 10.86 5.31
C SER A 72 -9.50 9.88 4.18
N LYS A 73 -8.27 9.97 3.68
CA LYS A 73 -7.71 9.10 2.62
C LYS A 73 -6.78 8.01 3.16
N LEU A 74 -6.72 7.82 4.47
CA LEU A 74 -5.86 6.82 5.11
C LEU A 74 -6.68 5.61 5.57
N LEU A 75 -6.41 4.43 4.98
CA LEU A 75 -6.96 3.16 5.45
C LEU A 75 -5.91 2.41 6.26
N VAL A 76 -6.28 1.91 7.43
CA VAL A 76 -5.37 1.19 8.33
C VAL A 76 -5.85 -0.24 8.56
N ILE A 77 -4.98 -1.22 8.31
CA ILE A 77 -5.20 -2.63 8.63
C ILE A 77 -4.21 -3.05 9.71
N ARG A 78 -4.70 -3.50 10.88
CA ARG A 78 -3.84 -3.96 11.96
C ARG A 78 -3.30 -5.37 11.70
N LYS A 79 -2.10 -5.66 12.23
CA LYS A 79 -1.42 -6.97 12.10
C LYS A 79 -2.33 -8.17 12.38
N LYS A 80 -3.13 -8.11 13.45
CA LYS A 80 -4.05 -9.17 13.86
C LYS A 80 -5.15 -9.52 12.85
N HIS A 81 -5.37 -8.69 11.84
CA HIS A 81 -6.38 -8.90 10.80
C HIS A 81 -5.77 -9.38 9.47
N ILE A 82 -4.47 -9.62 9.43
CA ILE A 82 -3.75 -10.04 8.22
C ILE A 82 -3.36 -11.50 8.38
N TYR A 83 -4.08 -12.35 7.66
CA TYR A 83 -3.79 -13.78 7.58
C TYR A 83 -2.91 -14.10 6.37
N ASP A 84 -3.15 -13.41 5.24
CA ASP A 84 -2.41 -13.58 3.99
C ASP A 84 -2.04 -12.19 3.45
N LEU A 85 -0.74 -11.88 3.51
CA LEU A 85 -0.23 -10.60 3.04
C LEU A 85 -0.29 -10.47 1.52
N GLU A 86 0.00 -11.54 0.80
CA GLU A 86 0.00 -11.51 -0.67
C GLU A 86 -1.41 -11.26 -1.19
N TYR A 87 -2.43 -11.90 -0.58
CA TYR A 87 -3.83 -11.64 -0.90
C TYR A 87 -4.23 -10.19 -0.61
N VAL A 88 -3.83 -9.63 0.54
CA VAL A 88 -4.14 -8.23 0.88
C VAL A 88 -3.51 -7.27 -0.12
N LEU A 89 -2.25 -7.50 -0.51
CA LEU A 89 -1.56 -6.69 -1.52
C LEU A 89 -2.21 -6.82 -2.90
N LYS A 90 -2.50 -8.04 -3.35
CA LYS A 90 -3.24 -8.29 -4.60
C LYS A 90 -4.56 -7.55 -4.62
N SER A 91 -5.33 -7.63 -3.54
CA SER A 91 -6.62 -6.96 -3.42
C SER A 91 -6.47 -5.44 -3.44
N ALA A 92 -5.51 -4.88 -2.71
CA ALA A 92 -5.25 -3.44 -2.72
C ALA A 92 -4.83 -2.95 -4.11
N ILE A 93 -3.98 -3.70 -4.79
CA ILE A 93 -3.48 -3.36 -6.12
C ILE A 93 -4.58 -3.46 -7.18
N SER A 94 -5.34 -4.55 -7.20
CA SER A 94 -6.40 -4.81 -8.19
C SER A 94 -7.60 -3.90 -8.04
N ASN A 95 -7.91 -3.41 -6.84
CA ASN A 95 -9.05 -2.51 -6.62
C ASN A 95 -8.84 -1.10 -7.19
N GLY A 96 -7.61 -0.71 -7.56
CA GLY A 96 -7.33 0.54 -8.28
C GLY A 96 -7.54 1.84 -7.48
N ASN A 97 -7.99 1.77 -6.23
CA ASN A 97 -8.32 2.94 -5.40
C ASN A 97 -7.17 3.41 -4.49
N PHE A 98 -5.98 2.80 -4.60
CA PHE A 98 -4.85 3.12 -3.76
C PHE A 98 -3.74 3.82 -4.55
N ALA A 99 -3.16 4.87 -3.97
CA ALA A 99 -1.97 5.53 -4.49
C ALA A 99 -0.68 4.89 -3.97
N SER A 100 -0.73 4.35 -2.75
CA SER A 100 0.40 3.71 -2.10
C SER A 100 -0.05 2.73 -1.04
N VAL A 101 0.77 1.71 -0.83
CA VAL A 101 0.67 0.78 0.28
C VAL A 101 1.93 0.91 1.12
N VAL A 102 1.78 1.07 2.43
CA VAL A 102 2.88 1.13 3.39
C VAL A 102 2.81 -0.12 4.26
N LEU A 103 3.83 -0.97 4.14
CA LEU A 103 4.07 -2.11 5.02
C LEU A 103 4.90 -1.62 6.19
N TRP A 104 4.34 -1.70 7.39
CA TRP A 104 5.01 -1.24 8.59
C TRP A 104 6.23 -2.09 8.96
N LYS A 105 7.06 -1.51 9.82
CA LYS A 105 8.37 -2.01 10.26
C LYS A 105 8.40 -3.52 10.42
N ASP A 106 9.31 -4.17 9.70
CA ASP A 106 9.65 -5.59 9.78
C ASP A 106 8.46 -6.56 9.59
N PHE A 107 7.33 -6.06 9.07
CA PHE A 107 6.17 -6.89 8.79
C PHE A 107 6.40 -7.82 7.58
N SER A 108 7.15 -7.32 6.58
CA SER A 108 7.69 -8.09 5.45
C SER A 108 8.88 -7.35 4.86
N SER A 109 9.83 -8.07 4.27
CA SER A 109 10.93 -7.45 3.52
C SER A 109 10.53 -7.15 2.09
N ALA A 110 11.14 -6.13 1.48
CA ALA A 110 10.92 -5.85 0.07
C ALA A 110 11.35 -7.00 -0.85
N LYS A 111 12.34 -7.80 -0.44
CA LYS A 111 12.71 -9.04 -1.15
C LYS A 111 11.54 -10.02 -1.20
N ALA A 112 10.88 -10.27 -0.07
CA ALA A 112 9.71 -11.14 -0.02
C ALA A 112 8.56 -10.58 -0.88
N ILE A 113 8.34 -9.26 -0.89
CA ILE A 113 7.32 -8.64 -1.75
C ILE A 113 7.66 -8.78 -3.24
N LYS A 114 8.94 -8.67 -3.62
CA LYS A 114 9.40 -8.85 -5.01
C LYS A 114 9.19 -10.30 -5.50
N GLU A 115 9.20 -11.27 -4.60
CA GLU A 115 8.96 -12.69 -4.90
C GLU A 115 7.46 -13.02 -5.02
N MET A 116 6.56 -12.13 -4.55
CA MET A 116 5.11 -12.31 -4.68
C MET A 116 4.63 -12.06 -6.12
N GLN A 117 3.62 -12.81 -6.55
CA GLN A 117 3.02 -12.65 -7.88
C GLN A 117 1.98 -11.53 -7.87
N LEU A 118 2.44 -10.29 -7.73
CA LEU A 118 1.57 -9.11 -7.66
C LEU A 118 1.16 -8.62 -9.07
N PRO A 119 -0.10 -8.21 -9.28
CA PRO A 119 -0.54 -7.58 -10.52
C PRO A 119 0.28 -6.32 -10.82
N ALA A 120 0.46 -5.98 -12.09
CA ALA A 120 1.11 -4.74 -12.50
C ALA A 120 0.22 -3.52 -12.16
N SER A 121 0.79 -2.48 -11.56
CA SER A 121 0.04 -1.29 -11.15
C SER A 121 0.94 -0.08 -10.88
N ASP A 122 0.33 1.11 -10.85
CA ASP A 122 0.95 2.37 -10.42
C ASP A 122 1.00 2.54 -8.89
N VAL A 123 0.45 1.58 -8.14
CA VAL A 123 0.54 1.55 -6.68
C VAL A 123 2.00 1.42 -6.26
N ILE A 124 2.47 2.36 -5.44
CA ILE A 124 3.81 2.32 -4.87
C ILE A 124 3.75 1.59 -3.53
N ILE A 125 4.58 0.57 -3.36
CA ILE A 125 4.69 -0.20 -2.11
C ILE A 125 5.92 0.29 -1.35
N HIS A 126 5.74 0.75 -0.12
CA HIS A 126 6.83 1.18 0.76
C HIS A 126 6.99 0.16 1.88
N CYS A 127 8.15 -0.49 1.97
CA CYS A 127 8.48 -1.48 3.00
C CYS A 127 9.36 -0.83 4.05
N PHE A 128 8.82 -0.59 5.24
CA PHE A 128 9.58 -0.02 6.35
C PHE A 128 10.38 -1.13 7.03
N GLN A 129 11.66 -0.91 7.29
CA GLN A 129 12.57 -1.87 7.92
C GLN A 129 13.33 -1.21 9.06
N GLY A 130 13.50 -1.92 10.17
CA GLY A 130 14.44 -1.52 11.22
C GLY A 130 15.88 -1.70 10.77
N MET A 131 16.74 -0.74 11.11
CA MET A 131 18.19 -1.01 11.21
C MET A 131 18.51 -1.81 12.47
#